data_AF-A0A3N4N028-F1
#
_entry.id   AF-A0A3N4N028-F1
#
_cell.length_a   1.000
_cell.length_b   1.000
_cell.length_c   1.000
_cell.angle_alpha   90.00
_cell.angle_beta   90.00
_cell.angle_gamma   90.00
#
_symmetry.space_group_name_H-M   'P 1'
#
loop_
_entity.id
_entity.type
_entity.pdbx_description
1 polymer ?
#
loop_
_entity_poly.entity_id
_entity_poly.type
_entity_poly.pdbx_seq_one_letter_code
_entity_poly.pdbx_strand_id
1 'polypeptide(L)'
;MSIKISRAFEKAGIPNMPMVRRHILDSLKKTGADLEKLSSTEISYIIKGLHIGYHDAKGSQQADYMADMDCVWIGGGVEKLIPIPALKSIETTVTYEKINNQNWKVTHYKMDFAERA
;
A
#
# COMPACT_ATOMS: atom_id res chain seq x y z
N MET A 1 12.49 -16.88 6.86
CA MET A 1 11.20 -17.32 6.28
C MET A 1 11.41 -18.70 5.67
N SER A 2 10.52 -19.68 5.89
CA SER A 2 10.75 -21.03 5.36
C SER A 2 10.69 -21.02 3.83
N ILE A 3 11.52 -21.83 3.16
CA ILE A 3 11.53 -21.97 1.69
C ILE A 3 10.13 -22.30 1.15
N LYS A 4 9.32 -23.02 1.93
CA LYS A 4 7.95 -23.40 1.62
C LYS A 4 7.02 -22.19 1.49
N ILE A 5 7.13 -21.23 2.41
CA ILE A 5 6.34 -19.99 2.38
C ILE A 5 6.79 -19.06 1.25
N SER A 6 8.10 -18.94 1.02
CA SER A 6 8.62 -18.15 -0.11
C SER A 6 8.08 -18.66 -1.45
N ARG A 7 8.12 -19.99 -1.68
CA ARG A 7 7.54 -20.63 -2.87
C ARG A 7 6.02 -20.44 -2.97
N ALA A 8 5.33 -20.41 -1.83
CA ALA A 8 3.88 -20.18 -1.82
C ALA A 8 3.52 -18.75 -2.24
N PHE A 9 4.30 -17.74 -1.83
CA PHE A 9 4.15 -16.36 -2.30
C PHE A 9 4.43 -16.22 -3.80
N GLU A 10 5.48 -16.87 -4.31
CA GLU A 10 5.78 -16.92 -5.74
C GLU A 10 4.62 -17.54 -6.54
N LYS A 11 4.11 -18.70 -6.09
CA LYS A 11 2.95 -19.37 -6.71
C LYS A 11 1.66 -18.56 -6.66
N ALA A 12 1.45 -17.79 -5.60
CA ALA A 12 0.30 -16.90 -5.48
C ALA A 12 0.36 -15.71 -6.43
N GLY A 13 1.51 -15.47 -7.10
CA GLY A 13 1.72 -14.34 -8.00
C GLY A 13 1.85 -13.00 -7.26
N ILE A 14 2.16 -13.03 -5.96
CA ILE A 14 2.26 -11.80 -5.16
C ILE A 14 3.68 -11.26 -5.30
N PRO A 15 3.87 -10.08 -5.90
CA PRO A 15 5.18 -9.45 -6.02
C PRO A 15 5.81 -9.22 -4.63
N ASN A 16 7.10 -8.88 -4.60
CA ASN A 16 7.79 -8.65 -3.32
C ASN A 16 7.31 -7.34 -2.66
N MET A 17 6.14 -7.42 -2.03
CA MET A 17 5.50 -6.36 -1.27
C MET A 17 5.59 -6.73 0.21
N PRO A 18 6.61 -6.26 0.95
CA PRO A 18 6.91 -6.74 2.29
C PRO A 18 5.73 -6.64 3.26
N MET A 19 4.91 -5.59 3.16
CA MET A 19 3.76 -5.37 4.05
C MET A 19 2.57 -6.25 3.74
N VAL A 20 2.23 -6.42 2.46
CA VAL A 20 1.15 -7.34 2.08
C VAL A 20 1.54 -8.76 2.50
N ARG A 21 2.82 -9.13 2.31
CA ARG A 21 3.37 -10.40 2.79
C ARG A 21 3.31 -10.51 4.32
N ARG A 22 3.70 -9.46 5.06
CA ARG A 22 3.64 -9.42 6.53
C ARG A 22 2.21 -9.57 7.05
N HIS A 23 1.26 -8.81 6.50
CA HIS A 23 -0.15 -8.89 6.86
C HIS A 23 -0.71 -10.30 6.60
N ILE A 24 -0.44 -10.87 5.43
CA ILE A 24 -0.85 -12.24 5.10
C ILE A 24 -0.25 -13.23 6.11
N LEU A 25 1.02 -13.08 6.47
CA LEU A 25 1.67 -13.95 7.46
C LEU A 25 1.10 -13.80 8.86
N ASP A 26 0.79 -12.59 9.30
CA ASP A 26 0.17 -12.35 10.61
C ASP A 26 -1.27 -12.88 10.64
N SER A 27 -2.01 -12.76 9.53
CA SER A 27 -3.32 -13.37 9.36
C SER A 27 -3.25 -14.91 9.37
N LEU A 28 -2.24 -15.50 8.71
CA LEU A 28 -1.98 -16.95 8.73
C LEU A 28 -1.61 -17.46 10.13
N LYS A 29 -0.85 -16.68 10.91
CA LYS A 29 -0.55 -17.03 12.31
C LYS A 29 -1.80 -17.01 13.18
N LYS A 30 -2.70 -16.04 12.96
CA LYS A 30 -3.93 -15.87 13.73
C LYS A 30 -4.97 -16.96 13.44
N THR A 31 -5.00 -17.52 12.22
CA THR A 31 -5.95 -18.59 11.88
C THR A 31 -5.61 -19.93 12.53
N GLY A 32 -4.43 -20.09 13.15
CA GLY A 32 -4.02 -21.34 13.80
C GLY A 32 -3.87 -22.52 12.83
N ALA A 33 -3.78 -22.25 11.52
CA ALA A 33 -3.65 -23.27 10.50
C ALA A 33 -2.27 -23.95 10.61
N ASP A 34 -2.26 -25.29 10.59
CA ASP A 34 -1.04 -26.08 10.60
C ASP A 34 -0.37 -26.04 9.20
N LEU A 35 0.39 -24.98 8.95
CA LEU A 35 1.08 -24.73 7.68
C LEU A 35 2.13 -25.80 7.36
N GLU A 36 2.57 -26.59 8.34
CA GLU A 36 3.54 -27.66 8.12
C GLU A 36 2.93 -28.82 7.34
N LYS A 37 1.64 -29.11 7.55
CA LYS A 37 0.92 -30.19 6.87
C LYS A 37 0.47 -29.84 5.45
N LEU A 38 0.37 -28.55 5.13
CA LEU A 38 -0.09 -28.08 3.82
C LEU A 38 1.06 -28.01 2.81
N SER A 39 0.82 -28.38 1.56
CA SER A 39 1.78 -28.17 0.47
C SER A 39 1.96 -26.69 0.15
N SER A 40 3.08 -26.34 -0.49
CA SER A 40 3.31 -24.96 -1.01
C SER A 40 2.19 -24.45 -1.93
N THR A 41 1.50 -25.35 -2.64
CA THR A 41 0.40 -25.01 -3.53
C THR A 41 -0.87 -24.68 -2.73
N GLU A 42 -1.20 -25.47 -1.72
CA GLU A 42 -2.35 -25.19 -0.82
C GLU A 42 -2.14 -23.88 -0.04
N ILE A 43 -0.93 -23.66 0.48
CA ILE A 43 -0.58 -22.40 1.14
C ILE A 43 -0.72 -21.23 0.15
N SER A 44 -0.37 -21.42 -1.13
CA SER A 44 -0.50 -20.35 -2.14
C SER A 44 -1.96 -19.95 -2.39
N TYR A 45 -2.91 -20.88 -2.34
CA TYR A 45 -4.34 -20.56 -2.46
C TYR A 45 -4.83 -19.72 -1.27
N ILE A 46 -4.40 -20.06 -0.06
CA ILE A 46 -4.76 -19.31 1.16
C ILE A 46 -4.14 -17.90 1.09
N ILE A 47 -2.86 -17.81 0.73
CA ILE A 47 -2.14 -16.54 0.54
C ILE A 47 -2.86 -15.67 -0.50
N LYS A 48 -3.27 -16.24 -1.63
CA LYS A 48 -3.99 -15.51 -2.68
C LYS A 48 -5.36 -15.01 -2.21
N GLY A 49 -6.11 -15.83 -1.46
CA GLY A 49 -7.38 -15.40 -0.87
C GLY A 49 -7.21 -14.24 0.13
N LEU A 50 -6.20 -14.34 1.01
CA LEU A 50 -5.87 -13.26 1.96
C LEU A 50 -5.39 -11.98 1.26
N HIS A 51 -4.65 -12.11 0.16
CA HIS A 51 -4.24 -10.98 -0.66
C HIS A 51 -5.44 -10.25 -1.26
N ILE A 52 -6.36 -10.98 -1.89
CA ILE A 52 -7.60 -10.40 -2.45
C ILE A 52 -8.39 -9.72 -1.33
N GLY A 53 -8.60 -10.39 -0.19
CA GLY A 53 -9.31 -9.79 0.95
C GLY A 53 -8.63 -8.54 1.51
N TYR A 54 -7.30 -8.50 1.57
CA TYR A 54 -6.54 -7.31 1.96
C TYR A 54 -6.79 -6.15 0.98
N HIS A 55 -6.70 -6.41 -0.32
CA HIS A 55 -6.94 -5.40 -1.36
C HIS A 55 -8.40 -4.94 -1.39
N ASP A 56 -9.38 -5.82 -1.26
CA ASP A 56 -10.80 -5.45 -1.21
C ASP A 56 -11.12 -4.62 0.05
N ALA A 57 -10.58 -5.00 1.20
CA ALA A 57 -10.71 -4.23 2.44
C ALA A 57 -10.03 -2.85 2.34
N LYS A 58 -8.89 -2.76 1.64
CA LYS A 58 -8.16 -1.50 1.44
C LYS A 58 -8.71 -0.65 0.30
N GLY A 59 -9.36 -1.26 -0.69
CA GLY A 59 -10.03 -0.58 -1.80
C GLY A 59 -11.34 0.06 -1.35
N SER A 60 -12.02 -0.52 -0.36
CA SER A 60 -13.20 0.07 0.28
C SER A 60 -12.86 1.17 1.30
N GLN A 61 -11.61 1.25 1.75
CA GLN A 61 -11.11 2.33 2.60
C GLN A 61 -10.62 3.49 1.72
N GLN A 62 -11.05 4.73 2.00
CA GLN A 62 -10.63 5.91 1.22
C GLN A 62 -9.12 6.18 1.40
N ALA A 63 -8.65 6.21 2.65
CA ALA A 63 -7.23 6.27 2.99
C ALA A 63 -6.99 5.63 4.36
N ASP A 64 -5.79 5.12 4.60
CA ASP A 64 -5.38 4.58 5.89
C ASP A 64 -3.92 4.92 6.21
N TYR A 65 -3.65 5.31 7.45
CA TYR A 65 -2.29 5.62 7.90
C TYR A 65 -1.60 4.35 8.40
N MET A 66 -0.49 4.00 7.75
CA MET A 66 0.32 2.84 8.09
C MET A 66 1.47 3.29 9.00
N ALA A 67 1.18 3.35 10.30
CA ALA A 67 2.08 3.87 11.33
C ALA A 67 3.46 3.19 11.38
N ASP A 68 3.55 1.92 10.97
CA ASP A 68 4.81 1.18 10.97
C ASP A 68 5.71 1.46 9.77
N MET A 69 5.20 2.16 8.74
CA MET A 69 5.94 2.59 7.56
C MET A 69 6.07 4.10 7.42
N ASP A 70 5.46 4.86 8.34
CA ASP A 70 5.26 6.30 8.23
C ASP A 70 4.76 6.70 6.83
N CYS A 71 3.70 6.04 6.36
CA CYS A 71 3.11 6.30 5.04
C CYS A 71 1.57 6.24 5.08
N VAL A 72 0.92 6.83 4.09
CA VAL A 72 -0.52 6.78 3.90
C VAL A 72 -0.83 5.90 2.70
N TRP A 73 -1.64 4.88 2.90
CA TRP A 73 -2.28 4.14 1.81
C TRP A 73 -3.49 4.94 1.32
N ILE A 74 -3.59 5.16 0.02
CA ILE A 74 -4.79 5.74 -0.61
C ILE A 74 -5.49 4.63 -1.41
N GLY A 75 -6.67 4.23 -0.94
CA GLY A 75 -7.57 3.32 -1.64
C GLY A 75 -8.41 4.05 -2.69
N GLY A 76 -9.32 3.35 -3.37
CA GLY A 76 -10.15 3.96 -4.41
C GLY A 76 -9.48 4.10 -5.79
N GLY A 77 -8.85 3.02 -6.27
CA GLY A 77 -8.42 2.90 -7.68
C GLY A 77 -7.01 3.40 -8.01
N VAL A 78 -6.29 3.99 -7.04
CA VAL A 78 -4.91 4.45 -7.22
C VAL A 78 -3.88 3.51 -6.57
N GLU A 79 -4.27 2.71 -5.57
CA GLU A 79 -3.43 1.70 -4.88
C GLU A 79 -1.96 2.12 -4.66
N LYS A 80 -1.76 3.33 -4.11
CA LYS A 80 -0.41 3.88 -3.88
C LYS A 80 -0.14 4.10 -2.39
N LEU A 81 1.10 3.80 -2.02
CA LEU A 81 1.71 4.20 -0.76
C LEU A 81 2.36 5.57 -0.96
N ILE A 82 1.97 6.55 -0.14
CA ILE A 82 2.61 7.87 -0.11
C ILE A 82 3.38 8.01 1.20
N PRO A 83 4.71 8.15 1.17
CA PRO A 83 5.50 8.42 2.37
C PRO A 83 5.04 9.71 3.06
N ILE A 84 4.95 9.71 4.39
CA ILE A 84 4.66 10.92 5.18
C ILE A 84 5.72 12.01 4.98
N PRO A 85 7.03 11.71 4.86
CA PRO A 85 8.03 12.74 4.53
C PRO A 85 7.68 13.50 3.24
N ALA A 86 7.28 12.78 2.19
CA ALA A 86 6.81 13.38 0.94
C ALA A 86 5.54 14.24 1.13
N LEU A 87 4.60 13.83 1.99
CA LEU A 87 3.43 14.64 2.34
C LEU A 87 3.81 15.89 3.14
N LYS A 88 4.80 15.80 4.03
CA LYS A 88 5.32 16.93 4.82
C LYS A 88 6.13 17.90 3.97
N SER A 89 6.70 17.46 2.85
CA SER A 89 7.46 18.30 1.92
C SER A 89 6.59 18.99 0.86
N ILE A 90 5.26 18.94 0.97
CA ILE A 90 4.38 19.66 0.03
C ILE A 90 4.56 21.16 0.23
N GLU A 91 5.16 21.80 -0.76
CA GLU A 91 5.29 23.25 -0.81
C GLU A 91 4.00 23.85 -1.36
N THR A 92 3.48 24.85 -0.66
CA THR A 92 2.28 25.59 -1.08
C THR A 92 2.69 26.99 -1.50
N THR A 93 2.49 27.33 -2.77
CA THR A 93 2.78 28.66 -3.31
C THR A 93 1.47 29.33 -3.67
N VAL A 94 1.20 30.49 -3.08
CA VAL A 94 0.04 31.31 -3.42
C VAL A 94 0.47 32.41 -4.38
N THR A 95 -0.14 32.44 -5.56
CA THR A 95 0.04 33.49 -6.56
C THR A 95 -1.27 34.26 -6.76
N TYR A 96 -1.16 35.50 -7.22
CA TYR A 96 -2.31 36.29 -7.66
C TYR A 96 -2.19 36.49 -9.16
N GLU A 97 -3.08 35.83 -9.90
CA GLU A 97 -3.02 35.78 -11.37
C GLU A 97 -4.23 36.49 -11.95
N LYS A 98 -4.02 37.23 -13.04
CA LYS A 98 -5.09 37.95 -13.72
C LYS A 98 -5.68 37.06 -14.80
N ILE A 99 -6.86 36.50 -14.53
CA ILE A 99 -7.59 35.62 -15.44
C ILE A 99 -8.90 36.33 -15.81
N ASN A 100 -9.15 36.55 -17.10
CA ASN A 100 -10.33 37.24 -17.62
C ASN A 100 -10.61 38.61 -16.95
N ASN A 101 -9.58 39.45 -16.85
CA ASN A 101 -9.65 40.77 -16.20
C ASN A 101 -10.02 40.78 -14.71
N GLN A 102 -10.07 39.62 -14.05
CA GLN A 102 -10.28 39.47 -12.62
C GLN A 102 -8.99 38.97 -11.95
N ASN A 103 -8.72 39.44 -10.74
CA ASN A 103 -7.59 38.95 -9.95
C ASN A 103 -8.03 37.70 -9.19
N TRP A 104 -7.41 36.56 -9.50
CA TRP A 104 -7.66 35.29 -8.86
C TRP A 104 -6.53 34.96 -7.88
N LYS A 105 -6.90 34.47 -6.70
CA LYS A 105 -5.95 33.85 -5.78
C LYS A 105 -5.77 32.40 -6.22
N VAL A 106 -4.61 32.08 -6.78
CA VAL A 106 -4.27 30.74 -7.23
C VAL A 106 -3.34 30.09 -6.20
N THR A 107 -3.62 28.84 -5.83
CA THR A 107 -2.79 28.07 -4.89
C THR A 107 -2.20 26.89 -5.62
N HIS A 108 -0.88 26.88 -5.75
CA HIS A 108 -0.10 25.83 -6.39
C HIS A 108 0.46 24.91 -5.33
N TYR A 109 0.28 23.60 -5.51
CA TYR A 109 0.87 22.58 -4.65
C TYR A 109 1.99 21.89 -5.43
N LYS A 110 3.20 21.88 -4.87
CA LYS A 110 4.35 21.18 -5.43
C LYS A 110 4.81 20.11 -4.45
N MET A 111 4.95 18.89 -4.94
CA MET A 111 5.53 17.79 -4.18
C MET A 111 6.70 17.24 -4.98
N ASP A 112 7.87 17.13 -4.35
CA ASP A 112 8.98 16.43 -4.95
C ASP A 112 8.81 14.93 -4.71
N PHE A 113 8.53 14.18 -5.77
CA PHE A 113 8.42 12.71 -5.69
C PHE A 113 9.80 12.03 -5.64
N ALA A 114 10.90 12.80 -5.63
CA ALA A 114 12.26 12.29 -5.59
C ALA A 114 12.68 11.81 -4.18
N GLU A 115 11.94 10.87 -3.57
CA GLU A 115 12.48 10.08 -2.46
C GLU A 115 13.04 8.76 -2.99
N ARG A 116 14.34 8.83 -3.31
CA ARG A 116 15.41 7.81 -3.20
C ARG A 116 14.98 6.34 -3.19
N ALA A 117 15.27 5.69 -4.33
CA ALA A 117 15.41 4.23 -4.45
C ALA A 117 16.45 3.65 -3.47
#